data_AF-A0A923PP06-F1
#
_entry.id   AF-A0A923PP06-F1
#
_cell.length_a   1.000
_cell.length_b   1.000
_cell.length_c   1.000
_cell.angle_alpha   90.00
_cell.angle_beta   90.00
_cell.angle_gamma   90.00
#
_symmetry.space_group_name_H-M   'P 1'
#
loop_
_entity.id
_entity.type
_entity.pdbx_description
1 polymer ?
#
loop_
_entity_poly.entity_id
_entity_poly.type
_entity_poly.pdbx_seq_one_letter_code
_entity_poly.pdbx_strand_id
1 'polypeptide(L)'
;MAETSIFESKIDPVYQAGGALVAVFLFDVAGSAVAAGTEDVVNNRWPWLCAASFLLFFALFNAIMSATSANLMKYWGRSIYSFLGLAIGSGLLAWAFSGLSIYQAGSYKWIFFVVTFGYLVFLSMIAVMKKVVDFAQKEEWNSPKLRQRKRKR
;
A
#
# COMPACT_ATOMS: atom_id res chain seq x y z
N MET A 1 -19.42 -23.32 -0.25
CA MET A 1 -19.00 -21.97 -0.69
C MET A 1 -17.50 -22.05 -0.90
N ALA A 2 -17.00 -21.78 -2.10
CA ALA A 2 -15.57 -21.89 -2.36
C ALA A 2 -14.83 -20.84 -1.51
N GLU A 3 -14.00 -21.31 -0.58
CA GLU A 3 -13.07 -20.51 0.20
C GLU A 3 -12.01 -19.94 -0.76
N THR A 4 -12.38 -18.94 -1.55
CA THR A 4 -11.39 -18.21 -2.37
C THR A 4 -10.48 -17.49 -1.40
N SER A 5 -9.22 -17.94 -1.33
CA SER A 5 -8.20 -17.35 -0.49
C SER A 5 -8.16 -15.82 -0.73
N ILE A 6 -7.96 -15.04 0.34
CA ILE A 6 -7.81 -13.58 0.23
C ILE A 6 -6.65 -13.17 -0.71
N PHE A 7 -5.73 -14.11 -0.99
CA PHE A 7 -4.64 -13.95 -1.95
C PHE A 7 -5.04 -14.23 -3.41
N GLU A 8 -6.17 -14.90 -3.61
CA GLU A 8 -6.77 -15.21 -4.91
C GLU A 8 -7.79 -14.13 -5.32
N SER A 9 -8.34 -13.44 -4.31
CA SER A 9 -9.07 -12.18 -4.44
C SER A 9 -8.15 -11.07 -4.98
N LYS A 10 -8.33 -10.73 -6.27
CA LYS A 10 -7.64 -9.60 -6.91
C LYS A 10 -8.26 -8.28 -6.42
N ILE A 11 -7.86 -7.83 -5.23
CA ILE A 11 -8.33 -6.55 -4.69
C ILE A 11 -7.63 -5.41 -5.45
N ASP A 12 -8.43 -4.57 -6.11
CA ASP A 12 -7.94 -3.40 -6.84
C ASP A 12 -7.28 -2.37 -5.90
N PRO A 13 -6.13 -1.76 -6.28
CA PRO A 13 -5.53 -0.67 -5.51
C PRO A 13 -6.50 0.47 -5.20
N VAL A 14 -7.45 0.74 -6.09
CA VAL A 14 -8.43 1.81 -5.90
C VAL A 14 -9.36 1.51 -4.72
N TYR A 15 -9.82 0.27 -4.58
CA TYR A 15 -10.65 -0.14 -3.45
C TYR A 15 -9.84 -0.18 -2.15
N GLN A 16 -8.56 -0.56 -2.20
CA GLN A 16 -7.66 -0.49 -1.04
C GLN A 16 -7.50 0.96 -0.56
N ALA A 17 -7.27 1.91 -1.47
CA ALA A 17 -7.15 3.32 -1.14
C ALA A 17 -8.47 3.90 -0.63
N GLY A 18 -9.61 3.56 -1.26
CA GLY A 18 -10.92 3.97 -0.80
C GLY A 18 -11.23 3.46 0.61
N GLY A 19 -10.97 2.18 0.88
CA GLY A 19 -11.13 1.59 2.21
C GLY A 19 -10.22 2.24 3.26
N ALA A 20 -8.95 2.48 2.92
CA ALA A 20 -8.01 3.18 3.81
C ALA A 20 -8.46 4.62 4.10
N LEU A 21 -8.98 5.34 3.10
CA LEU A 21 -9.46 6.71 3.27
C LEU A 21 -10.72 6.77 4.15
N VAL A 22 -11.65 5.84 3.97
CA VAL A 22 -12.82 5.70 4.85
C VAL A 22 -12.37 5.39 6.28
N ALA A 23 -11.38 4.51 6.45
CA ALA A 23 -10.82 4.22 7.78
C ALA A 23 -10.22 5.48 8.41
N VAL A 24 -9.38 6.25 7.68
CA VAL A 24 -8.85 7.54 8.18
C VAL A 24 -9.98 8.43 8.67
N PHE A 25 -11.02 8.63 7.87
CA PHE A 25 -12.17 9.44 8.25
C PHE A 25 -12.86 8.94 9.53
N LEU A 26 -13.08 7.64 9.66
CA LEU A 26 -13.70 7.05 10.86
C LEU A 26 -12.83 7.26 12.11
N PHE A 27 -11.51 7.11 11.99
CA PHE A 27 -10.57 7.34 13.09
C PHE A 27 -10.46 8.82 13.48
N ASP A 28 -10.55 9.73 12.50
CA ASP A 28 -10.61 11.17 12.75
C ASP A 28 -11.89 11.55 13.50
N VAL A 29 -13.05 11.05 13.05
CA VAL A 29 -14.35 11.26 13.73
C VAL A 29 -14.35 10.69 15.14
N ALA A 30 -13.83 9.47 15.32
CA ALA A 30 -13.71 8.86 16.65
C ALA A 30 -12.78 9.68 17.56
N GLY A 31 -11.65 10.16 17.03
CA GLY A 31 -10.74 11.05 17.74
C GLY A 31 -11.42 12.35 18.17
N SER A 32 -12.19 12.98 17.28
CA SER A 32 -12.96 14.19 17.62
C SER A 32 -14.05 13.93 18.66
N ALA A 33 -14.74 12.78 18.62
CA ALA A 33 -15.74 12.42 19.61
C ALA A 33 -15.12 12.22 21.00
N VAL A 34 -13.93 11.61 21.07
CA VAL A 34 -13.18 11.46 22.33
C VAL A 34 -12.68 12.82 22.84
N ALA A 35 -12.18 13.67 21.95
CA ALA A 35 -11.71 15.02 22.32
C ALA A 35 -12.82 15.87 22.94
N ALA A 36 -14.08 15.70 22.51
CA ALA A 36 -15.23 16.41 23.08
C ALA A 36 -15.56 15.98 24.53
N GLY A 37 -15.12 14.79 24.96
CA GLY A 37 -15.34 14.27 26.32
C GLY A 37 -14.14 14.43 27.26
N THR A 38 -12.94 14.69 26.72
CA THR A 38 -11.69 14.81 27.49
C THR A 38 -10.73 15.77 26.79
N GLU A 39 -10.44 16.93 27.39
CA GLU A 39 -9.62 17.99 26.77
C GLU A 39 -8.13 17.63 26.63
N ASP A 40 -7.61 16.69 27.43
CA ASP A 40 -6.17 16.42 27.52
C ASP A 40 -5.66 15.26 26.64
N VAL A 41 -6.54 14.45 26.04
CA VAL A 41 -6.15 13.14 25.46
C VAL A 41 -5.84 13.22 23.97
N VAL A 42 -6.46 14.14 23.24
CA VAL A 42 -6.36 14.21 21.77
C VAL A 42 -5.56 15.43 21.34
N ASN A 43 -4.29 15.21 21.00
CA ASN A 43 -3.43 16.25 20.45
C ASN A 43 -3.93 16.67 19.05
N ASN A 44 -3.88 17.97 18.71
CA ASN A 44 -4.22 18.49 17.37
C ASN A 44 -3.46 17.82 16.21
N ARG A 45 -2.42 17.04 16.51
CA ARG A 45 -1.66 16.24 15.54
C ARG A 45 -2.24 14.83 15.27
N TRP A 46 -3.27 14.41 15.99
CA TRP A 46 -3.90 13.09 15.85
C TRP A 46 -4.35 12.78 14.41
N PRO A 47 -5.01 13.71 13.67
CA PRO A 47 -5.43 13.43 12.29
C PRO A 47 -4.23 13.21 11.34
N TRP A 48 -3.13 13.93 11.57
CA TRP A 48 -1.90 13.76 10.80
C TRP A 48 -1.23 12.41 11.07
N LEU A 49 -1.32 11.92 12.31
CA LEU A 49 -0.88 10.57 12.67
C LEU A 49 -1.70 9.50 11.95
N CYS A 50 -3.04 9.61 11.99
CA CYS A 50 -3.94 8.68 11.32
C CYS A 50 -3.64 8.63 9.82
N ALA A 51 -3.57 9.79 9.16
CA ALA A 51 -3.25 9.89 7.74
C ALA A 51 -1.89 9.23 7.38
N ALA A 52 -0.84 9.49 8.17
CA ALA A 52 0.48 8.88 7.95
C ALA A 52 0.47 7.35 8.15
N SER A 53 -0.20 6.86 9.20
CA SER A 53 -0.30 5.43 9.48
C SER A 53 -1.04 4.68 8.38
N PHE A 54 -2.16 5.22 7.90
CA PHE A 54 -2.92 4.59 6.82
C PHE A 54 -2.24 4.69 5.45
N LEU A 55 -1.43 5.72 5.20
CA LEU A 55 -0.56 5.76 4.03
C LEU A 55 0.47 4.64 4.03
N LEU A 56 1.12 4.40 5.18
CA LEU A 56 2.07 3.31 5.34
C LEU A 56 1.37 1.95 5.24
N PHE A 57 0.20 1.81 5.85
CA PHE A 57 -0.61 0.60 5.78
C PHE A 57 -0.97 0.26 4.33
N PHE A 58 -1.46 1.25 3.57
CA PHE A 58 -1.70 1.08 2.13
C PHE A 58 -0.42 0.71 1.40
N ALA A 59 0.71 1.38 1.67
CA ALA A 59 1.98 1.09 1.00
C ALA A 59 2.41 -0.38 1.18
N LEU A 60 2.32 -0.91 2.41
CA LEU A 60 2.65 -2.29 2.73
C LEU A 60 1.66 -3.28 2.11
N PHE A 61 0.36 -3.03 2.25
CA PHE A 61 -0.66 -3.94 1.75
C PHE A 61 -0.67 -3.99 0.22
N ASN A 62 -0.54 -2.82 -0.41
CA ASN A 62 -0.45 -2.71 -1.86
C ASN A 62 0.80 -3.40 -2.40
N ALA A 63 1.92 -3.28 -1.70
CA ALA A 63 3.16 -3.98 -2.05
C ALA A 63 2.96 -5.51 -2.07
N ILE A 64 2.34 -6.07 -1.03
CA ILE A 64 2.07 -7.52 -0.97
C ILE A 64 1.13 -7.95 -2.11
N MET A 65 0.06 -7.19 -2.36
CA MET A 65 -0.93 -7.51 -3.41
C MET A 65 -0.38 -7.31 -4.83
N SER A 66 0.54 -6.37 -5.02
CA SER A 66 1.23 -6.18 -6.30
C SER A 66 2.09 -7.40 -6.66
N ALA A 67 2.69 -8.05 -5.66
CA ALA A 67 3.49 -9.27 -5.84
C ALA A 67 2.66 -10.48 -6.33
N THR A 68 1.39 -10.58 -5.93
CA THR A 68 0.49 -11.65 -6.37
C THR A 68 -0.20 -11.33 -7.70
N SER A 69 -0.13 -10.08 -8.18
CA SER A 69 -0.78 -9.66 -9.41
C SER A 69 -0.18 -10.32 -10.66
N ALA A 70 -1.04 -10.71 -11.60
CA ALA A 70 -0.63 -11.32 -12.87
C ALA A 70 -0.04 -10.28 -13.86
N ASN A 71 -0.53 -9.04 -13.79
CA ASN A 71 -0.17 -7.98 -14.73
C ASN A 71 0.39 -6.78 -13.95
N LEU A 72 1.69 -6.86 -13.67
CA LEU A 72 2.37 -5.90 -12.81
C LEU A 72 2.20 -4.47 -13.32
N MET A 73 2.49 -4.19 -14.59
CA MET A 73 2.45 -2.83 -15.15
C MET A 73 1.09 -2.15 -14.99
N LYS A 74 -0.01 -2.89 -15.21
CA LYS A 74 -1.37 -2.36 -15.04
C LYS A 74 -1.69 -2.11 -13.56
N TYR A 75 -1.29 -3.02 -12.68
CA TYR A 75 -1.50 -2.87 -11.24
C TYR A 75 -0.68 -1.68 -10.69
N TRP A 76 0.58 -1.58 -11.09
CA TRP A 76 1.54 -0.55 -10.68
C TRP A 76 1.07 0.87 -10.99
N GLY A 77 0.58 1.10 -12.22
CA GLY A 77 0.03 2.41 -12.59
C GLY A 77 -1.16 2.80 -11.70
N ARG A 78 -2.11 1.89 -11.50
CA ARG A 78 -3.28 2.12 -10.64
C ARG A 78 -2.90 2.30 -9.18
N SER A 79 -1.89 1.57 -8.72
CA SER A 79 -1.29 1.67 -7.39
C SER A 79 -0.68 3.05 -7.11
N ILE A 80 0.00 3.66 -8.09
CA ILE A 80 0.55 5.02 -7.94
C ILE A 80 -0.57 6.05 -7.83
N TYR A 81 -1.57 6.00 -8.71
CA TYR A 81 -2.70 6.93 -8.65
C TYR A 81 -3.52 6.77 -7.37
N SER A 82 -3.71 5.53 -6.90
CA SER A 82 -4.42 5.23 -5.66
C SER A 82 -3.66 5.73 -4.43
N PHE A 83 -2.33 5.56 -4.41
CA PHE A 83 -1.48 6.10 -3.35
C PHE A 83 -1.52 7.63 -3.33
N LEU A 84 -1.39 8.28 -4.49
CA LEU A 84 -1.43 9.73 -4.59
C LEU A 84 -2.79 10.29 -4.16
N GLY A 85 -3.88 9.66 -4.61
CA GLY A 85 -5.23 10.01 -4.20
C GLY A 85 -5.45 9.83 -2.71
N LEU A 86 -4.94 8.74 -2.12
CA LEU A 86 -4.98 8.53 -0.69
C LEU A 86 -4.16 9.59 0.05
N ALA A 87 -2.94 9.90 -0.39
CA ALA A 87 -2.06 10.86 0.28
C ALA A 87 -2.64 12.27 0.31
N ILE A 88 -3.20 12.71 -0.82
CA ILE A 88 -3.88 13.99 -0.93
C ILE A 88 -5.18 13.95 -0.12
N GLY A 89 -6.00 12.91 -0.27
CA GLY A 89 -7.27 12.79 0.42
C GLY A 89 -7.13 12.75 1.94
N SER A 90 -6.24 11.90 2.46
CA SER A 90 -5.97 11.80 3.90
C SER A 90 -5.26 13.04 4.44
N GLY A 91 -4.41 13.69 3.63
CA GLY A 91 -3.81 14.97 4.00
C GLY A 91 -4.82 16.12 4.10
N LEU A 92 -5.81 16.16 3.18
CA LEU A 92 -6.90 17.13 3.23
C LEU A 92 -7.84 16.87 4.41
N LEU A 93 -8.16 15.61 4.71
CA LEU A 93 -8.91 15.24 5.92
C LEU A 93 -8.15 15.66 7.18
N ALA A 94 -6.86 15.34 7.26
CA ALA A 94 -6.04 15.73 8.39
C ALA A 94 -6.00 17.25 8.58
N TRP A 95 -5.88 18.02 7.49
CA TRP A 95 -5.97 19.47 7.54
C TRP A 95 -7.34 19.96 8.01
N ALA A 96 -8.43 19.39 7.51
CA ALA A 96 -9.80 19.79 7.88
C ALA A 96 -10.10 19.52 9.37
N PHE A 97 -9.65 18.39 9.92
CA PHE A 97 -9.89 18.02 11.32
C PHE A 97 -8.90 18.67 12.30
N SER A 98 -7.63 18.87 11.91
CA SER A 98 -6.63 19.48 12.80
C SER A 98 -6.58 21.00 12.73
N GLY A 99 -7.04 21.60 11.62
CA GLY A 99 -6.83 23.02 11.31
C GLY A 99 -5.36 23.41 11.06
N LEU A 100 -4.42 22.46 11.18
CA LEU A 100 -2.99 22.70 11.01
C LEU A 100 -2.57 22.41 9.58
N SER A 101 -1.87 23.35 8.96
CA SER A 101 -1.23 23.08 7.67
C SER A 101 -0.10 22.06 7.82
N ILE A 102 0.22 21.33 6.73
CA ILE A 102 1.30 20.33 6.73
C ILE A 102 2.66 20.91 7.16
N TYR A 103 2.86 22.22 6.98
CA TYR A 103 4.07 22.93 7.42
C TYR A 103 4.11 23.13 8.94
N GLN A 104 2.96 23.32 9.57
CA GLN A 104 2.81 23.49 11.02
C GLN A 104 2.72 22.14 11.75
N ALA A 105 2.41 21.06 11.02
CA ALA A 105 2.37 19.70 11.55
C ALA A 105 3.77 19.14 11.92
N GLY A 106 4.84 19.95 11.87
CA GLY A 106 6.17 19.55 12.35
C GLY A 106 6.73 18.33 11.59
N SER A 107 7.05 17.27 12.32
CA SER A 107 7.67 16.06 11.77
C SER A 107 6.78 15.30 10.76
N TYR A 108 5.46 15.51 10.76
CA TYR A 108 4.56 14.78 9.86
C TYR A 108 4.81 15.07 8.38
N LYS A 109 5.29 16.28 8.03
CA LYS A 109 5.76 16.59 6.66
C LYS A 109 6.84 15.60 6.21
N TRP A 110 7.82 15.35 7.06
CA TRP A 110 8.91 14.42 6.78
C TRP A 110 8.42 12.98 6.74
N ILE A 111 7.49 12.60 7.61
CA ILE A 111 6.89 11.26 7.59
C ILE A 111 6.18 11.02 6.25
N PHE A 112 5.37 11.97 5.76
CA PHE A 112 4.72 11.85 4.46
C PHE A 112 5.73 11.69 3.32
N PHE A 113 6.81 12.47 3.35
CA PHE A 113 7.89 12.35 2.37
C PHE A 113 8.56 10.98 2.42
N VAL A 114 8.95 10.51 3.61
CA VAL A 114 9.60 9.21 3.83
C VAL A 114 8.68 8.06 3.43
N VAL A 115 7.40 8.10 3.79
CA VAL A 115 6.42 7.07 3.42
C VAL A 115 6.20 7.04 1.91
N THR A 116 6.12 8.21 1.26
CA THR A 116 6.01 8.29 -0.20
C THR A 116 7.22 7.68 -0.89
N PHE A 117 8.43 8.05 -0.44
CA PHE A 117 9.66 7.50 -1.01
C PHE A 117 9.79 6.00 -0.72
N GLY A 118 9.48 5.56 0.50
CA GLY A 118 9.47 4.16 0.91
C GLY A 118 8.49 3.32 0.08
N TYR A 119 7.34 3.89 -0.28
CA TYR A 119 6.41 3.22 -1.18
C TYR A 119 7.00 2.99 -2.58
N LEU A 120 7.71 3.98 -3.14
CA LEU A 120 8.42 3.79 -4.42
C LEU A 120 9.48 2.70 -4.33
N VAL A 121 10.16 2.58 -3.18
CA VAL A 121 11.11 1.49 -2.90
C VAL A 121 10.40 0.13 -2.85
N PHE A 122 9.26 0.02 -2.17
CA PHE A 122 8.50 -1.23 -2.17
C PHE A 122 8.04 -1.63 -3.58
N LEU A 123 7.55 -0.65 -4.34
CA LEU A 123 7.12 -0.84 -5.72
C LEU A 123 8.26 -1.33 -6.63
N SER A 124 9.48 -0.81 -6.46
CA SER A 124 10.64 -1.27 -7.23
C SER A 124 11.11 -2.67 -6.81
N MET A 125 11.08 -2.98 -5.51
CA MET A 125 11.43 -4.30 -4.97
C MET A 125 10.56 -5.40 -5.59
N ILE A 126 9.25 -5.18 -5.72
CA ILE A 126 8.32 -6.15 -6.32
C ILE A 126 8.56 -6.30 -7.82
N ALA A 127 8.88 -5.21 -8.51
CA ALA A 127 9.23 -5.26 -9.92
C ALA A 127 10.49 -6.11 -10.15
N VAL A 128 11.49 -5.99 -9.28
CA VAL A 128 12.68 -6.85 -9.31
C VAL A 128 12.29 -8.30 -9.02
N MET A 129 11.49 -8.55 -7.98
CA MET A 129 11.03 -9.91 -7.62
C MET A 129 10.34 -10.61 -8.80
N LYS A 130 9.43 -9.92 -9.49
CA LYS A 130 8.75 -10.46 -10.68
C LYS A 130 9.74 -10.81 -11.79
N LYS A 131 10.69 -9.92 -12.09
CA LYS A 131 11.74 -10.19 -13.10
C LYS A 131 12.59 -11.42 -12.74
N VAL A 132 12.92 -11.61 -11.46
CA VAL A 132 13.69 -12.78 -11.00
C VAL A 132 12.88 -14.06 -11.18
N VAL A 133 11.59 -14.05 -10.82
CA VAL A 133 10.70 -15.21 -11.01
C VAL A 133 10.53 -15.53 -12.51
N ASP A 134 10.30 -14.53 -13.34
CA ASP A 134 10.16 -14.70 -14.80
C ASP A 134 11.45 -15.26 -15.42
N PHE A 135 12.60 -14.80 -14.95
CA PHE A 135 13.91 -15.32 -15.36
C PHE A 135 14.08 -16.79 -14.98
N ALA A 136 13.76 -17.15 -13.73
CA ALA A 136 13.84 -18.53 -13.25
C ALA A 136 12.90 -19.48 -14.03
N GLN A 137 11.67 -19.06 -14.29
CA GLN A 137 10.71 -19.81 -15.10
C GLN A 137 11.22 -20.03 -16.55
N LYS A 138 11.93 -19.06 -17.11
CA LYS A 138 12.53 -19.15 -18.44
C LYS A 138 13.74 -20.09 -18.48
N GLU A 139 14.58 -20.09 -17.44
CA GLU A 139 15.74 -20.98 -17.30
C GLU A 139 15.30 -22.46 -17.26
N GLU A 140 14.26 -22.79 -16.48
CA GLU A 140 13.71 -24.16 -16.40
C GLU A 140 13.12 -24.64 -17.72
N TRP A 141 12.46 -23.77 -18.48
CA TRP A 141 11.94 -24.11 -19.82
C TRP A 141 13.07 -24.39 -20.82
N ASN A 142 14.20 -23.67 -20.70
CA ASN A 142 15.34 -23.81 -21.60
C ASN A 142 16.26 -24.99 -21.26
N SER A 143 16.02 -25.68 -20.14
CA SER A 143 16.58 -27.01 -19.86
C SER A 143 15.54 -28.09 -20.20
N PRO A 144 15.30 -28.40 -21.49
CA PRO A 144 14.45 -29.53 -21.84
C PRO A 144 15.11 -30.75 -21.19
N LYS A 145 14.36 -31.42 -20.31
CA LYS A 145 14.78 -32.65 -19.62
C LYS A 145 15.57 -33.51 -20.59
N LEU A 146 16.90 -33.52 -20.44
CA LEU A 146 17.80 -34.43 -21.15
C LEU A 146 17.48 -35.82 -20.64
N ARG A 147 16.35 -36.38 -21.09
CA ARG A 147 15.99 -37.78 -20.91
C ARG A 147 16.98 -38.52 -21.80
N GLN A 148 18.16 -38.77 -21.24
CA GLN A 148 19.16 -39.64 -21.83
C GLN A 148 18.46 -40.97 -22.10
N ARG A 149 18.09 -41.18 -23.36
CA ARG A 149 17.77 -42.49 -23.91
C ARG A 149 19.06 -43.31 -23.75
N LYS A 150 19.23 -43.96 -22.59
CA LYS A 150 20.17 -45.07 -22.47
C LYS A 150 19.60 -46.25 -23.23
N ARG A 151 19.95 -46.25 -24.52
CA ARG A 151 19.96 -47.39 -25.42
C ARG A 151 20.80 -48.49 -24.76
N LYS A 152 20.18 -49.60 -24.36
CA LYS A 152 20.83 -50.90 -24.10
C LYS A 152 19.95 -51.92 -24.83
N ARG A 153 20.35 -52.21 -26.07
CA ARG A 153 21.04 -53.44 -26.52
C ARG A 153 20.07 -54.59 -26.59
#